data_AF-A0A7J2LZ37-F1
#
_entry.id   AF-A0A7J2LZ37-F1
#
_cell.length_a   1.000
_cell.length_b   1.000
_cell.length_c   1.000
_cell.angle_alpha   90.00
_cell.angle_beta   90.00
_cell.angle_gamma   90.00
#
_symmetry.space_group_name_H-M   'P 1'
#
loop_
_entity.id
_entity.type
_entity.pdbx_description
1 polymer ?
#
loop_
_entity_poly.entity_id
_entity_poly.type
_entity_poly.pdbx_seq_one_letter_code
_entity_poly.pdbx_strand_id
1 'polypeptide(L)'
;MEGLQVVKFFEGLLRQLAQELIELAPRLFLALAAITSTIIVIKIVNFYLRKLLAFSKVDEAAEKFFGGRPPLSPSSLVVGAADLGLGFIAVYLVLSVLLPEELLVKVDAAAVYAARVLSVLAMIGFVLLAFNMLMSRIKLETKLKSYMTFISFLLATALLIDVVALSDPVKEALVSGLAIGIGTSIAVFATWFFFADYIERYIRSIEKRYS
;
A
#
# COMPACT_ATOMS: atom_id res chain seq x y z
N MET A 1 46.76 -21.22 -41.51
CA MET A 1 45.72 -22.14 -41.00
C MET A 1 44.84 -21.53 -39.91
N GLU A 2 45.15 -20.33 -39.38
CA GLU A 2 44.37 -19.70 -38.29
C GLU A 2 43.07 -19.02 -38.76
N GLY A 3 43.05 -18.36 -39.93
CA GLY A 3 41.84 -17.66 -40.41
C GLY A 3 40.63 -18.57 -40.68
N LEU A 4 40.86 -19.85 -41.04
CA LEU A 4 39.80 -20.82 -41.31
C LEU A 4 39.14 -21.36 -40.03
N GLN A 5 39.84 -21.30 -38.89
CA GLN A 5 39.28 -21.61 -37.57
C GLN A 5 38.44 -20.46 -37.04
N VAL A 6 38.88 -19.21 -37.25
CA VAL A 6 38.13 -18.01 -36.86
C VAL A 6 36.80 -17.94 -37.61
N VAL A 7 36.79 -18.17 -38.92
CA VAL A 7 35.55 -18.16 -39.72
C VAL A 7 34.58 -19.25 -39.26
N LYS A 8 35.06 -20.48 -38.99
CA LYS A 8 34.22 -21.57 -38.47
C LYS A 8 33.69 -21.30 -37.06
N PHE A 9 34.48 -20.65 -36.20
CA PHE A 9 34.05 -20.24 -34.88
C PHE A 9 32.95 -19.18 -34.94
N PHE A 10 33.11 -18.15 -35.79
CA PHE A 10 32.08 -17.13 -36.03
C PHE A 10 30.81 -17.72 -36.67
N GLU A 11 30.94 -18.65 -37.62
CA GLU A 11 29.78 -19.34 -38.21
C GLU A 11 29.04 -20.19 -37.16
N GLY A 12 29.78 -20.86 -36.27
CA GLY A 12 29.19 -21.59 -35.14
C GLY A 12 28.44 -20.69 -34.18
N LEU A 13 29.02 -19.55 -33.79
CA LEU A 13 28.37 -18.55 -32.94
C LEU A 13 27.12 -17.96 -33.60
N LEU A 14 27.19 -17.61 -34.89
CA LEU A 14 26.04 -17.06 -35.63
C LEU A 14 24.91 -18.07 -35.77
N ARG A 15 25.22 -19.36 -36.00
CA ARG A 15 24.20 -20.42 -36.03
C ARG A 15 23.55 -20.62 -34.68
N GLN A 16 24.35 -20.61 -33.61
CA GLN A 16 23.84 -20.74 -32.25
C GLN A 16 22.92 -19.57 -31.88
N LEU A 17 23.33 -18.33 -32.18
CA LEU A 17 22.50 -17.13 -32.00
C LEU A 17 21.23 -17.16 -32.86
N ALA A 18 21.33 -17.63 -34.11
CA ALA A 18 20.17 -17.77 -34.99
C ALA A 18 19.18 -18.81 -34.46
N GLN A 19 19.69 -19.92 -33.92
CA GLN A 19 18.87 -20.99 -33.35
C GLN A 19 18.19 -20.53 -32.05
N GLU A 20 18.91 -19.83 -31.17
CA GLU A 20 18.33 -19.18 -29.98
C GLU A 20 17.26 -18.14 -30.38
N LEU A 21 17.51 -17.33 -31.42
CA LEU A 21 16.51 -16.37 -31.93
C LEU A 21 15.26 -17.05 -32.48
N ILE A 22 15.39 -18.18 -33.17
CA ILE A 22 14.26 -18.95 -33.69
C ILE A 22 13.43 -19.54 -32.53
N GLU A 23 14.08 -19.99 -31.47
CA GLU A 23 13.40 -20.48 -30.26
C GLU A 23 12.74 -19.35 -29.44
N LEU A 24 13.34 -18.15 -29.40
CA LEU A 24 12.77 -16.98 -28.74
C LEU A 24 11.68 -16.27 -29.56
N ALA A 25 11.69 -16.37 -30.89
CA ALA A 25 10.74 -15.71 -31.78
C ALA A 25 9.25 -15.92 -31.39
N PRO A 26 8.76 -17.16 -31.13
CA PRO A 26 7.37 -17.36 -30.71
C PRO A 26 7.06 -16.71 -29.36
N ARG A 27 8.01 -16.69 -28.41
CA ARG A 27 7.83 -16.03 -27.10
C ARG A 27 7.73 -14.51 -27.24
N LEU A 28 8.54 -13.91 -28.10
CA LEU A 28 8.47 -12.48 -28.41
C LEU A 28 7.13 -12.11 -29.05
N PHE A 29 6.59 -12.94 -29.94
CA PHE A 29 5.27 -12.71 -30.53
C PHE A 29 4.15 -12.78 -29.48
N LEU A 30 4.18 -13.78 -28.60
CA LEU A 30 3.22 -13.90 -27.48
C LEU A 30 3.31 -12.71 -26.52
N ALA A 31 4.52 -12.21 -26.25
CA ALA A 31 4.72 -11.05 -25.41
C ALA A 31 4.11 -9.78 -26.03
N LEU A 32 4.32 -9.56 -27.33
CA LEU A 32 3.69 -8.46 -28.05
C LEU A 32 2.16 -8.57 -28.05
N ALA A 33 1.62 -9.79 -28.21
CA ALA A 33 0.19 -10.04 -28.10
C ALA A 33 -0.33 -9.72 -26.68
N ALA A 34 0.41 -10.11 -25.64
CA ALA A 34 0.07 -9.81 -24.23
C ALA A 34 0.12 -8.31 -23.92
N ILE A 35 1.09 -7.57 -24.45
CA ILE A 35 1.15 -6.11 -24.34
C ILE A 35 -0.07 -5.48 -25.00
N THR A 36 -0.37 -5.91 -26.23
CA THR A 36 -1.49 -5.37 -27.00
C THR A 36 -2.83 -5.63 -26.31
N SER A 37 -3.06 -6.86 -25.83
CA SER A 37 -4.28 -7.21 -25.11
C SER A 37 -4.40 -6.41 -23.81
N THR A 38 -3.30 -6.22 -23.08
CA THR A 38 -3.33 -5.45 -21.83
C THR A 38 -3.66 -3.98 -22.06
N ILE A 39 -3.13 -3.36 -23.12
CA ILE A 39 -3.49 -1.98 -23.49
C ILE A 39 -5.00 -1.86 -23.78
N ILE A 40 -5.58 -2.85 -24.46
CA ILE A 40 -7.03 -2.90 -24.72
C ILE A 40 -7.80 -2.99 -23.40
N VAL A 41 -7.39 -3.89 -22.49
CA VAL A 41 -8.01 -4.05 -21.17
C VAL A 41 -7.94 -2.75 -20.37
N ILE A 42 -6.78 -2.07 -20.34
CA ILE A 42 -6.61 -0.79 -19.65
C ILE A 42 -7.61 0.24 -20.17
N LYS A 43 -7.75 0.38 -21.49
CA LYS A 43 -8.73 1.31 -22.08
C LYS A 43 -10.16 0.98 -21.67
N ILE A 44 -10.53 -0.29 -21.70
CA ILE A 44 -11.86 -0.76 -21.33
C ILE A 44 -12.14 -0.47 -19.84
N VAL A 45 -11.23 -0.88 -18.96
CA VAL A 45 -11.37 -0.69 -17.51
C VAL A 45 -11.46 0.80 -17.17
N ASN A 46 -10.61 1.63 -17.76
CA ASN A 46 -10.66 3.08 -17.56
C ASN A 46 -11.96 3.71 -18.02
N PHE A 47 -12.49 3.28 -19.16
CA PHE A 47 -13.79 3.76 -19.65
C PHE A 47 -14.90 3.44 -18.65
N TYR A 48 -14.99 2.20 -18.17
CA TYR A 48 -16.01 1.79 -17.21
C TYR A 48 -15.81 2.43 -15.83
N LEU A 49 -14.58 2.49 -15.30
CA LEU A 49 -14.29 3.12 -14.02
C LEU A 49 -14.68 4.60 -14.02
N ARG A 50 -14.29 5.36 -15.04
CA ARG A 50 -14.67 6.78 -15.16
C ARG A 50 -16.18 6.94 -15.23
N LYS A 51 -16.87 6.07 -15.96
CA LYS A 51 -18.34 6.10 -16.06
C LYS A 51 -19.00 5.80 -14.71
N LEU A 52 -18.50 4.81 -13.97
CA LEU A 52 -19.02 4.45 -12.63
C LEU A 52 -18.78 5.55 -11.60
N LEU A 53 -17.58 6.14 -11.59
CA LEU A 53 -17.23 7.22 -10.66
C LEU A 53 -18.02 8.49 -10.93
N ALA A 54 -18.24 8.82 -12.21
CA ALA A 54 -19.10 9.93 -12.62
C ALA A 54 -20.57 9.69 -12.27
N PHE A 55 -21.08 8.47 -12.48
CA PHE A 55 -22.45 8.09 -12.09
C PHE A 55 -22.67 8.21 -10.59
N SER A 56 -21.71 7.76 -9.79
CA SER A 56 -21.76 7.84 -8.32
C SER A 56 -21.43 9.23 -7.77
N LYS A 57 -21.12 10.20 -8.63
CA LYS A 57 -20.79 11.59 -8.25
C LYS A 57 -19.74 11.64 -7.12
N VAL A 58 -18.73 10.77 -7.19
CA VAL A 58 -17.74 10.59 -6.12
C VAL A 58 -17.02 11.89 -5.78
N ASP A 59 -16.71 12.71 -6.79
CA ASP A 59 -16.07 14.00 -6.60
C ASP A 59 -16.99 15.00 -5.87
N GLU A 60 -18.28 15.06 -6.23
CA GLU A 60 -19.26 15.92 -5.52
C GLU A 60 -19.46 15.46 -4.07
N ALA A 61 -19.48 14.13 -3.83
CA ALA A 61 -19.60 13.57 -2.50
C ALA A 61 -18.37 13.93 -1.64
N ALA A 62 -17.17 13.87 -2.22
CA ALA A 62 -15.95 14.30 -1.56
C ALA A 62 -15.94 15.80 -1.30
N GLU A 63 -16.33 16.66 -2.25
CA GLU A 63 -16.42 18.11 -2.04
C GLU A 63 -17.33 18.45 -0.86
N LYS A 64 -18.51 17.82 -0.77
CA LYS A 64 -19.43 17.97 0.38
C LYS A 64 -18.82 17.41 1.68
N PHE A 65 -18.04 16.35 1.60
CA PHE A 65 -17.41 15.73 2.76
C PHE A 65 -16.18 16.49 3.29
N PHE A 66 -15.46 17.22 2.44
CA PHE A 66 -14.28 17.99 2.86
C PHE A 66 -14.57 19.49 3.04
N GLY A 67 -15.77 19.96 2.69
CA GLY A 67 -16.13 21.38 2.81
C GLY A 67 -15.43 22.27 1.79
N GLY A 68 -14.94 21.69 0.70
CA GLY A 68 -14.16 22.35 -0.34
C GLY A 68 -13.61 21.35 -1.35
N ARG A 69 -13.01 21.86 -2.43
CA ARG A 69 -12.38 21.00 -3.45
C ARG A 69 -11.07 20.42 -2.92
N PRO A 70 -10.95 19.08 -2.79
CA PRO A 70 -9.66 18.49 -2.44
C PRO A 70 -8.63 18.78 -3.55
N PRO A 71 -7.32 18.86 -3.21
CA PRO A 71 -6.27 19.13 -4.19
C PRO A 71 -6.16 18.06 -5.29
N LEU A 72 -6.64 16.85 -5.02
CA LEU A 72 -6.75 15.75 -5.97
C LEU A 72 -8.18 15.22 -5.97
N SER A 73 -8.78 15.02 -7.16
CA SER A 73 -10.11 14.41 -7.24
C SER A 73 -10.04 12.92 -6.90
N PRO A 74 -10.91 12.42 -5.99
CA PRO A 74 -10.92 11.01 -5.63
C PRO A 74 -11.12 10.11 -6.84
N SER A 75 -11.91 10.55 -7.83
CA SER A 75 -12.07 9.80 -9.08
C SER A 75 -10.75 9.61 -9.83
N SER A 76 -9.89 10.64 -9.87
CA SER A 76 -8.57 10.53 -10.49
C SER A 76 -7.62 9.64 -9.69
N LEU A 77 -7.71 9.66 -8.36
CA LEU A 77 -6.94 8.76 -7.51
C LEU A 77 -7.31 7.29 -7.77
N VAL A 78 -8.61 6.99 -7.86
CA VAL A 78 -9.09 5.62 -8.12
C VAL A 78 -8.66 5.15 -9.51
N VAL A 79 -8.83 5.99 -10.54
CA VAL A 79 -8.41 5.65 -11.90
C VAL A 79 -6.89 5.49 -11.98
N GLY A 80 -6.12 6.41 -11.38
CA GLY A 80 -4.66 6.30 -11.35
C GLY A 80 -4.16 5.05 -10.62
N ALA A 81 -4.81 4.67 -9.52
CA ALA A 81 -4.48 3.44 -8.81
C ALA A 81 -4.79 2.20 -9.67
N ALA A 82 -5.91 2.20 -10.40
CA ALA A 82 -6.25 1.13 -11.33
C ALA A 82 -5.24 1.04 -12.49
N ASP A 83 -4.81 2.18 -13.04
CA ASP A 83 -3.79 2.25 -14.09
C ASP A 83 -2.45 1.68 -13.61
N LEU A 84 -2.02 2.02 -12.39
CA LEU A 84 -0.82 1.46 -11.78
C LEU A 84 -0.92 -0.06 -11.59
N GLY A 85 -2.06 -0.54 -11.08
CA GLY A 85 -2.30 -1.97 -10.88
C GLY A 85 -2.32 -2.75 -12.19
N LEU A 86 -3.01 -2.24 -13.20
CA LEU A 86 -3.04 -2.85 -14.54
C LEU A 86 -1.68 -2.78 -15.23
N GLY A 87 -0.92 -1.71 -15.03
CA GLY A 87 0.47 -1.61 -15.49
C GLY A 87 1.36 -2.69 -14.86
N PHE A 88 1.20 -2.94 -13.56
CA PHE A 88 1.92 -4.01 -12.86
C PHE A 88 1.56 -5.39 -13.41
N ILE A 89 0.27 -5.64 -13.67
CA ILE A 89 -0.22 -6.88 -14.31
C ILE A 89 0.37 -7.01 -15.72
N ALA A 90 0.44 -5.93 -16.50
CA ALA A 90 1.04 -5.93 -17.83
C ALA A 90 2.50 -6.38 -17.79
N VAL A 91 3.28 -5.78 -16.87
CA VAL A 91 4.68 -6.14 -16.67
C VAL A 91 4.80 -7.61 -16.26
N TYR A 92 3.99 -8.05 -15.30
CA TYR A 92 3.99 -9.44 -14.84
C TYR A 92 3.67 -10.43 -15.98
N LEU A 93 2.65 -10.14 -16.80
CA LEU A 93 2.29 -10.97 -17.95
C LEU A 93 3.43 -11.06 -18.96
N VAL A 94 4.09 -9.95 -19.27
CA VAL A 94 5.26 -9.95 -20.17
C VAL A 94 6.38 -10.80 -19.57
N LEU A 95 6.70 -10.61 -18.29
CA LEU A 95 7.71 -11.39 -17.60
C LEU A 95 7.37 -12.89 -17.60
N SER A 96 6.10 -13.27 -17.38
CA SER A 96 5.64 -14.66 -17.41
C SER A 96 5.84 -15.36 -18.75
N VAL A 97 5.80 -14.60 -19.85
CA VAL A 97 5.98 -15.14 -21.21
C VAL A 97 7.47 -15.20 -21.59
N LEU A 98 8.28 -14.25 -21.12
CA LEU A 98 9.70 -14.16 -21.48
C LEU A 98 10.61 -15.02 -20.60
N LEU A 99 10.34 -15.08 -19.29
CA LEU A 99 11.25 -15.70 -18.33
C LEU A 99 10.98 -17.21 -18.17
N PRO A 100 12.04 -17.99 -17.90
CA PRO A 100 11.91 -19.39 -17.47
C PRO A 100 11.31 -19.49 -16.06
N GLU A 101 10.66 -20.62 -15.76
CA GLU A 101 9.93 -20.87 -14.51
C GLU A 101 10.76 -20.61 -13.23
N GLU A 102 12.04 -20.96 -13.26
CA GLU A 102 12.97 -20.75 -12.13
C GLU A 102 13.12 -19.28 -11.73
N LEU A 103 13.09 -18.37 -12.71
CA LEU A 103 13.13 -16.93 -12.49
C LEU A 103 11.75 -16.39 -12.13
N LEU A 104 10.67 -17.00 -12.63
CA LEU A 104 9.31 -16.62 -12.28
C LEU A 104 9.00 -16.82 -10.80
N VAL A 105 9.50 -17.89 -10.17
CA VAL A 105 9.33 -18.09 -8.72
C VAL A 105 9.88 -16.90 -7.92
N LYS A 106 10.99 -16.30 -8.36
CA LYS A 106 11.57 -15.11 -7.71
C LYS A 106 10.74 -13.86 -7.98
N VAL A 107 10.21 -13.71 -9.20
CA VAL A 107 9.31 -12.62 -9.57
C VAL A 107 8.00 -12.71 -8.76
N ASP A 108 7.44 -13.89 -8.58
CA ASP A 108 6.23 -14.13 -7.78
C ASP A 108 6.45 -13.75 -6.33
N ALA A 109 7.54 -14.23 -5.72
CA ALA A 109 7.90 -13.88 -4.35
C ALA A 109 8.07 -12.36 -4.19
N ALA A 110 8.73 -11.70 -5.14
CA ALA A 110 8.90 -10.25 -5.14
C ALA A 110 7.57 -9.50 -5.32
N ALA A 111 6.71 -9.96 -6.21
CA ALA A 111 5.40 -9.38 -6.47
C ALA A 111 4.47 -9.49 -5.25
N VAL A 112 4.45 -10.66 -4.60
CA VAL A 112 3.68 -10.89 -3.36
C VAL A 112 4.19 -9.97 -2.24
N TYR A 113 5.51 -9.86 -2.08
CA TYR A 113 6.09 -8.95 -1.10
C TYR A 113 5.74 -7.49 -1.40
N ALA A 114 5.89 -7.04 -2.65
CA ALA A 114 5.54 -5.68 -3.06
C ALA A 114 4.06 -5.37 -2.84
N ALA A 115 3.16 -6.29 -3.20
CA ALA A 115 1.71 -6.15 -2.97
C ALA A 115 1.39 -6.04 -1.48
N ARG A 116 2.05 -6.83 -0.62
CA ARG A 116 1.89 -6.75 0.83
C ARG A 116 2.34 -5.38 1.37
N VAL A 117 3.51 -4.91 0.95
CA VAL A 117 4.04 -3.59 1.36
C VAL A 117 3.06 -2.48 0.95
N LEU A 118 2.63 -2.47 -0.32
CA LEU A 118 1.68 -1.47 -0.83
C LEU A 118 0.34 -1.49 -0.09
N SER A 119 -0.19 -2.68 0.18
CA SER A 119 -1.45 -2.86 0.93
C SER A 119 -1.37 -2.23 2.31
N VAL A 120 -0.29 -2.49 3.04
CA VAL A 120 -0.11 -1.93 4.38
C VAL A 120 0.15 -0.43 4.35
N LEU A 121 0.93 0.08 3.39
CA LEU A 121 1.11 1.52 3.23
C LEU A 121 -0.24 2.21 2.94
N ALA A 122 -1.07 1.61 2.09
CA ALA A 122 -2.42 2.09 1.81
C ALA A 122 -3.29 2.06 3.08
N MET A 123 -3.19 1.01 3.90
CA MET A 123 -3.95 0.88 5.15
C MET A 123 -3.50 1.90 6.20
N ILE A 124 -2.20 2.14 6.33
CA ILE A 124 -1.66 3.21 7.20
C ILE A 124 -2.19 4.57 6.74
N GLY A 125 -2.10 4.86 5.44
CA GLY A 125 -2.63 6.09 4.86
C GLY A 125 -4.13 6.25 5.14
N PHE A 126 -4.90 5.18 4.97
CA PHE A 126 -6.33 5.15 5.26
C PHE A 126 -6.63 5.43 6.74
N VAL A 127 -5.94 4.76 7.68
CA VAL A 127 -6.11 4.98 9.11
C VAL A 127 -5.80 6.43 9.47
N LEU A 128 -4.66 6.96 9.01
CA LEU A 128 -4.27 8.36 9.30
C LEU A 128 -5.29 9.36 8.74
N LEU A 129 -5.76 9.15 7.51
CA LEU A 129 -6.80 9.99 6.91
C LEU A 129 -8.11 9.91 7.68
N ALA A 130 -8.56 8.71 8.06
CA ALA A 130 -9.79 8.50 8.80
C ALA A 130 -9.76 9.20 10.18
N PHE A 131 -8.65 9.06 10.92
CA PHE A 131 -8.47 9.75 12.20
C PHE A 131 -8.42 11.27 12.02
N ASN A 132 -7.71 11.77 11.00
CA ASN A 132 -7.62 13.21 10.74
C ASN A 132 -9.00 13.80 10.37
N MET A 133 -9.78 13.09 9.55
CA MET A 133 -11.16 13.46 9.25
C MET A 133 -12.01 13.53 10.51
N LEU A 134 -11.95 12.50 11.36
CA LEU A 134 -12.73 12.46 12.60
C LEU A 134 -12.35 13.62 13.54
N MET A 135 -11.06 13.96 13.62
CA MET A 135 -10.57 15.12 14.37
C MET A 135 -11.05 16.47 13.82
N SER A 136 -11.23 16.58 12.50
CA SER A 136 -11.71 17.81 11.85
C SER A 136 -13.22 18.02 11.99
N ARG A 137 -14.00 16.92 12.07
CA ARG A 137 -15.47 16.95 12.10
C ARG A 137 -16.04 17.07 13.50
N ILE A 138 -15.39 16.49 14.49
CA ILE A 138 -15.83 16.55 15.88
C ILE A 138 -15.16 17.74 16.56
N LYS A 139 -15.90 18.57 17.30
CA LYS A 139 -15.34 19.60 18.19
C LYS A 139 -14.65 18.90 19.37
N LEU A 140 -13.52 18.29 19.10
CA LEU A 140 -12.69 17.62 20.10
C LEU A 140 -11.86 18.67 20.82
N GLU A 141 -11.83 18.57 22.14
CA GLU A 141 -10.85 19.27 22.96
C GLU A 141 -9.43 18.88 22.52
N THR A 142 -8.49 19.81 22.65
CA THR A 142 -7.07 19.61 22.27
C THR A 142 -6.50 18.32 22.88
N LYS A 143 -6.93 17.95 24.09
CA LYS A 143 -6.52 16.72 24.78
C LYS A 143 -6.97 15.44 24.05
N LEU A 144 -8.19 15.41 23.52
CA LEU A 144 -8.71 14.28 22.74
C LEU A 144 -8.00 14.15 21.39
N LYS A 145 -7.62 15.28 20.77
CA LYS A 145 -6.85 15.28 19.52
C LYS A 145 -5.47 14.65 19.70
N SER A 146 -4.76 14.97 20.78
CA SER A 146 -3.46 14.37 21.10
C SER A 146 -3.58 12.85 21.33
N TYR A 147 -4.61 12.41 22.06
CA TYR A 147 -4.85 10.99 22.28
C TYR A 147 -5.15 10.23 20.98
N MET A 148 -6.02 10.78 20.13
CA MET A 148 -6.34 10.20 18.83
C MET A 148 -5.13 10.10 17.89
N THR A 149 -4.30 11.14 17.87
CA THR A 149 -3.06 11.14 17.08
C THR A 149 -2.12 10.04 17.57
N PHE A 150 -1.98 9.90 18.89
CA PHE A 150 -1.16 8.86 19.50
C PHE A 150 -1.68 7.44 19.21
N ILE A 151 -2.99 7.19 19.32
CA ILE A 151 -3.58 5.89 18.94
C ILE A 151 -3.39 5.62 17.44
N SER A 152 -3.55 6.62 16.57
CA SER A 152 -3.32 6.45 15.13
C SER A 152 -1.87 6.07 14.81
N PHE A 153 -0.91 6.62 15.57
CA PHE A 153 0.51 6.27 15.46
C PHE A 153 0.79 4.83 15.93
N LEU A 154 0.21 4.41 17.06
CA LEU A 154 0.33 3.04 17.53
C LEU A 154 -0.27 2.04 16.53
N LEU A 155 -1.44 2.34 15.96
CA LEU A 155 -2.06 1.53 14.91
C LEU A 155 -1.21 1.46 13.65
N ALA A 156 -0.67 2.60 13.18
CA ALA A 156 0.25 2.62 12.05
C ALA A 156 1.50 1.79 12.30
N THR A 157 2.04 1.83 13.52
CA THR A 157 3.20 1.03 13.94
C THR A 157 2.84 -0.47 13.97
N ALA A 158 1.65 -0.83 14.47
CA ALA A 158 1.14 -2.21 14.44
C ALA A 158 1.10 -2.77 13.01
N LEU A 159 0.61 -1.96 12.08
CA LEU A 159 0.52 -2.31 10.66
C LEU A 159 1.92 -2.46 10.04
N LEU A 160 2.86 -1.56 10.37
CA LEU A 160 4.25 -1.68 9.91
C LEU A 160 4.90 -2.98 10.34
N ILE A 161 4.72 -3.39 11.60
CA ILE A 161 5.26 -4.66 12.12
C ILE A 161 4.80 -5.84 11.26
N ASP A 162 3.59 -5.79 10.70
CA ASP A 162 3.12 -6.87 9.86
C ASP A 162 3.97 -7.03 8.58
N VAL A 163 4.34 -5.94 7.92
CA VAL A 163 5.10 -5.94 6.65
C VAL A 163 6.54 -6.33 6.83
N VAL A 164 7.18 -5.88 7.91
CA VAL A 164 8.62 -6.09 8.08
C VAL A 164 8.88 -7.59 8.18
N ALA A 165 9.83 -8.06 7.38
CA ALA A 165 10.32 -9.44 7.39
C ALA A 165 11.19 -9.70 8.64
N LEU A 166 10.62 -9.50 9.82
CA LEU A 166 11.21 -9.87 11.10
C LEU A 166 11.04 -11.35 11.35
N SER A 167 11.92 -11.93 12.17
CA SER A 167 11.72 -13.29 12.67
C SER A 167 10.48 -13.36 13.56
N ASP A 168 9.81 -14.51 13.56
CA ASP A 168 8.56 -14.71 14.31
C ASP A 168 8.66 -14.33 15.79
N PRO A 169 9.75 -14.66 16.54
CA PRO A 169 9.88 -14.27 17.93
C PRO A 169 9.95 -12.74 18.14
N VAL A 170 10.58 -12.02 17.21
CA VAL A 170 10.70 -10.55 17.28
C VAL A 170 9.35 -9.92 16.95
N LYS A 171 8.65 -10.45 15.95
CA LYS A 171 7.29 -10.02 15.63
C LYS A 171 6.34 -10.23 16.81
N GLU A 172 6.37 -11.39 17.45
CA GLU A 172 5.54 -11.69 18.62
C GLU A 172 5.83 -10.75 19.79
N ALA A 173 7.10 -10.50 20.10
CA ALA A 173 7.50 -9.56 21.15
C ALA A 173 7.00 -8.13 20.87
N LEU A 174 7.12 -7.67 19.61
CA LEU A 174 6.63 -6.35 19.20
C LEU A 174 5.11 -6.25 19.24
N VAL A 175 4.40 -7.26 18.74
CA VAL A 175 2.92 -7.32 18.78
C VAL A 175 2.43 -7.31 20.22
N SER A 176 3.05 -8.10 21.10
CA SER A 176 2.73 -8.14 22.53
C SER A 176 3.00 -6.80 23.22
N GLY A 177 4.19 -6.23 23.03
CA GLY A 177 4.56 -4.94 23.60
C GLY A 177 3.65 -3.81 23.12
N LEU A 178 3.24 -3.83 21.85
CA LEU A 178 2.35 -2.83 21.28
C LEU A 178 0.90 -3.02 21.73
N ALA A 179 0.43 -4.26 21.92
CA ALA A 179 -0.87 -4.55 22.52
C ALA A 179 -0.94 -4.05 23.97
N ILE A 180 0.13 -4.27 24.76
CA ILE A 180 0.26 -3.71 26.11
C ILE A 180 0.24 -2.19 26.04
N GLY A 181 1.04 -1.58 25.16
CA GLY A 181 1.09 -0.13 24.98
C GLY A 181 -0.28 0.46 24.65
N ILE A 182 -1.02 -0.10 23.69
CA ILE A 182 -2.38 0.31 23.34
C ILE A 182 -3.32 0.15 24.56
N GLY A 183 -3.30 -1.03 25.22
CA GLY A 183 -4.15 -1.32 26.37
C GLY A 183 -3.92 -0.37 27.53
N THR A 184 -2.67 -0.12 27.91
CA THR A 184 -2.30 0.85 28.96
C THR A 184 -2.74 2.25 28.59
N SER A 185 -2.59 2.64 27.32
CA SER A 185 -2.98 3.97 26.85
C SER A 185 -4.50 4.17 26.92
N ILE A 186 -5.28 3.15 26.58
CA ILE A 186 -6.73 3.14 26.75
C ILE A 186 -7.11 3.21 28.24
N ALA A 187 -6.45 2.43 29.09
CA ALA A 187 -6.72 2.42 30.53
C ALA A 187 -6.45 3.78 31.20
N VAL A 188 -5.30 4.39 30.91
CA VAL A 188 -4.93 5.71 31.43
C VAL A 188 -5.91 6.77 30.93
N PHE A 189 -6.24 6.74 29.65
CA PHE A 189 -7.19 7.67 29.06
C PHE A 189 -8.59 7.53 29.66
N ALA A 190 -9.12 6.32 29.79
CA ALA A 190 -10.43 6.07 30.38
C ALA A 190 -10.47 6.51 31.85
N THR A 191 -9.43 6.18 32.63
CA THR A 191 -9.33 6.60 34.03
C THR A 191 -9.34 8.13 34.13
N TRP A 192 -8.53 8.81 33.32
CA TRP A 192 -8.53 10.27 33.30
C TRP A 192 -9.88 10.84 32.84
N PHE A 193 -10.47 10.32 31.77
CA PHE A 193 -11.73 10.80 31.20
C PHE A 193 -12.91 10.69 32.19
N PHE A 194 -13.05 9.55 32.88
CA PHE A 194 -14.16 9.34 33.82
C PHE A 194 -13.93 9.98 35.19
N PHE A 195 -12.68 10.09 35.64
CA PHE A 195 -12.37 10.50 37.02
C PHE A 195 -11.68 11.85 37.14
N ALA A 196 -11.36 12.57 36.04
CA ALA A 196 -10.70 13.88 36.09
C ALA A 196 -11.42 14.86 37.02
N ASP A 197 -12.74 15.01 36.87
CA ASP A 197 -13.54 15.92 37.71
C ASP A 197 -13.55 15.51 39.19
N TYR A 198 -13.53 14.20 39.47
CA TYR A 198 -13.53 13.70 40.83
C TYR A 198 -12.17 13.93 41.50
N ILE A 199 -11.09 13.65 40.78
CA ILE A 199 -9.71 13.89 41.21
C ILE A 199 -9.50 15.39 41.45
N GLU A 200 -9.98 16.25 40.55
CA GLU A 200 -9.83 17.70 40.68
C GLU A 200 -10.58 18.24 41.91
N ARG A 201 -11.81 17.77 42.16
CA ARG A 201 -12.56 18.12 43.38
C ARG A 201 -11.85 17.64 44.64
N TYR A 202 -11.31 16.43 44.62
CA TYR A 202 -10.60 15.86 45.77
C TYR A 202 -9.32 16.66 46.09
N ILE A 203 -8.52 17.00 45.07
CA ILE A 203 -7.31 17.82 45.24
C ILE A 203 -7.65 19.20 45.80
N ARG A 204 -8.64 19.90 45.23
CA ARG A 204 -9.07 21.21 45.73
C ARG A 204 -9.60 21.15 47.17
N SER A 205 -10.22 20.03 47.57
CA SER A 205 -10.72 19.84 48.93
C SER A 205 -9.61 19.63 49.95
N ILE A 206 -8.49 19.03 49.55
CA ILE A 206 -7.29 18.87 50.39
C ILE A 206 -6.56 20.20 50.53
N GLU A 207 -6.42 20.95 49.43
CA GLU A 207 -5.75 22.25 49.42
C GLU A 207 -6.46 23.27 50.33
N LYS A 208 -7.81 23.28 50.32
CA LYS A 208 -8.63 24.06 51.26
C LYS A 208 -8.52 23.64 52.73
N ARG A 209 -8.00 22.44 53.02
CA ARG A 209 -7.83 21.93 54.39
C ARG A 209 -6.49 22.28 55.00
N TYR A 210 -5.53 22.69 54.17
CA TYR A 210 -4.15 23.01 54.54
C TYR A 210 -3.79 24.49 54.31
N SER A 211 -4.75 25.32 53.88
CA SER A 211 -4.68 26.78 53.85
C SER A 211 -5.68 27.38 54.83
#